data_AF-A0A4V2X3H7-F1
#
_entry.id   AF-A0A4V2X3H7-F1
#
_cell.length_a   1.000
_cell.length_b   1.000
_cell.length_c   1.000
_cell.angle_alpha   90.00
_cell.angle_beta   90.00
_cell.angle_gamma   90.00
#
_symmetry.space_group_name_H-M   'P 1'
#
loop_
_entity.id
_entity.type
_entity.pdbx_description
1 polymer ?
#
loop_
_entity_poly.entity_id
_entity_poly.type
_entity_poly.pdbx_seq_one_letter_code
_entity_poly.pdbx_strand_id
1 'polypeptide(L)'
;AEKIILHAGQINITDKIKAINELNIIAEKEINLHDAALLSSNNLSMTAINHINALQSEVKGKDITLISRHGDIRFQSSDKPGYFNADNTRRISTLSANGSLTIQAGKNLLLQNTYLTPSTDISLTANHDIGIENTVRLSPRQTGPMPPDKWDPDLLNAILPEQEKGNLHFLLPMTGVLHASTSLMIHAGGDFVAQGAFISAGKDVYL
;
A
#
# COMPACT_ATOMS: atom_id res chain seq x y z
N ALA A 1 20.45 -7.65 8.31
CA ALA A 1 20.53 -9.10 8.61
C ALA A 1 19.89 -9.88 7.47
N GLU A 2 20.23 -11.16 7.30
CA GLU A 2 19.61 -12.01 6.26
C GLU A 2 18.11 -12.17 6.49
N LYS A 3 17.74 -12.56 7.71
CA LYS A 3 16.37 -12.67 8.18
C LYS A 3 16.19 -11.88 9.48
N ILE A 4 15.04 -11.24 9.64
CA ILE A 4 14.63 -10.57 10.86
C ILE A 4 13.25 -11.09 11.25
N ILE A 5 13.10 -11.50 12.52
CA ILE A 5 11.81 -11.84 13.11
C ILE A 5 11.60 -10.94 14.32
N LEU A 6 10.49 -10.22 14.34
CA LEU A 6 10.02 -9.45 15.49
C LEU A 6 8.80 -10.16 16.07
N HIS A 7 8.81 -10.43 17.37
CA HIS A 7 7.70 -11.05 18.06
C HIS A 7 7.48 -10.37 19.41
N ALA A 8 6.27 -9.84 19.63
CA ALA A 8 5.88 -9.21 20.89
C ALA A 8 4.36 -9.18 21.04
N GLY A 9 3.85 -8.78 22.21
CA GLY A 9 2.42 -8.53 22.38
C GLY A 9 1.92 -7.42 21.45
N GLN A 10 2.55 -6.25 21.51
CA GLN A 10 2.29 -5.12 20.62
C GLN A 10 3.61 -4.64 20.02
N ILE A 11 3.61 -4.33 18.72
CA ILE A 11 4.78 -3.84 17.99
C ILE A 11 4.47 -2.45 17.46
N ASN A 12 5.27 -1.45 17.84
CA ASN A 12 5.20 -0.11 17.29
C ASN A 12 6.54 0.19 16.62
N ILE A 13 6.52 0.58 15.35
CA ILE A 13 7.71 0.90 14.56
C ILE A 13 7.54 2.31 14.02
N THR A 14 8.56 3.13 14.23
CA THR A 14 8.62 4.52 13.76
C THR A 14 9.88 4.80 12.95
N ASP A 15 10.58 3.75 12.57
CA ASP A 15 11.93 3.82 12.04
C ASP A 15 12.12 2.78 10.94
N LYS A 16 13.34 2.75 10.39
CA LYS A 16 13.69 1.83 9.31
C LYS A 16 14.15 0.47 9.80
N ILE A 17 13.55 -0.60 9.26
CA ILE A 17 13.98 -1.99 9.41
C ILE A 17 14.22 -2.58 8.03
N LYS A 18 15.42 -3.13 7.81
CA LYS A 18 15.80 -3.74 6.53
C LYS A 18 16.36 -5.15 6.72
N ALA A 19 15.70 -6.12 6.13
CA ALA A 19 16.21 -7.48 5.93
C ALA A 19 16.71 -7.65 4.50
N ILE A 20 17.70 -8.52 4.30
CA ILE A 20 18.18 -8.86 2.95
C ILE A 20 17.16 -9.78 2.28
N ASN A 21 16.64 -10.77 2.99
CA ASN A 21 15.79 -11.80 2.41
C ASN A 21 14.41 -11.87 3.06
N GLU A 22 14.32 -11.84 4.39
CA GLU A 22 13.04 -12.09 5.06
C GLU A 22 12.82 -11.18 6.27
N LEU A 23 11.67 -10.51 6.30
CA LEU A 23 11.21 -9.73 7.45
C LEU A 23 9.84 -10.25 7.89
N ASN A 24 9.78 -10.87 9.07
CA ASN A 24 8.53 -11.37 9.67
C ASN A 24 8.24 -10.61 10.95
N ILE A 25 7.02 -10.08 11.06
CA ILE A 25 6.55 -9.31 12.23
C ILE A 25 5.29 -9.99 12.76
N ILE A 26 5.34 -10.42 14.02
CA ILE A 26 4.26 -11.15 14.67
C ILE A 26 3.86 -10.40 15.94
N ALA A 27 2.60 -9.99 16.04
CA ALA A 27 2.06 -9.36 17.23
C ALA A 27 0.86 -10.13 17.80
N GLU A 28 0.85 -10.37 19.10
CA GLU A 28 -0.29 -10.99 19.79
C GLU A 28 -1.46 -10.01 19.99
N LYS A 29 -1.29 -8.74 19.64
CA LYS A 29 -2.32 -7.70 19.71
C LYS A 29 -2.34 -6.89 18.43
N GLU A 30 -1.37 -6.00 18.21
CA GLU A 30 -1.40 -5.06 17.10
C GLU A 30 0.00 -4.68 16.61
N ILE A 31 0.09 -4.35 15.32
CA ILE A 31 1.27 -3.79 14.67
C ILE A 31 0.92 -2.37 14.23
N ASN A 32 1.69 -1.40 14.70
CA ASN A 32 1.54 0.01 14.34
C ASN A 32 2.81 0.52 13.69
N LEU A 33 2.69 0.97 12.44
CA LEU A 33 3.72 1.64 11.68
C LEU A 33 3.36 3.13 11.60
N HIS A 34 4.28 3.99 12.02
CA HIS A 34 4.09 5.43 11.94
C HIS A 34 5.37 6.11 11.46
N ASP A 35 5.38 6.59 10.21
CA ASP A 35 6.60 7.11 9.57
C ASP A 35 7.73 6.05 9.51
N ALA A 36 7.36 4.76 9.40
CA ALA A 36 8.29 3.64 9.38
C ALA A 36 8.65 3.19 7.96
N ALA A 37 9.78 2.50 7.82
CA ALA A 37 10.18 1.87 6.56
C ALA A 37 10.57 0.41 6.80
N LEU A 38 9.73 -0.51 6.34
CA LEU A 38 9.95 -1.96 6.41
C LEU A 38 10.35 -2.49 5.04
N LEU A 39 11.59 -2.96 4.92
CA LEU A 39 12.18 -3.35 3.65
C LEU A 39 12.69 -4.79 3.71
N SER A 40 12.30 -5.59 2.72
CA SER A 40 12.85 -6.90 2.42
C SER A 40 13.11 -7.02 0.93
N SER A 41 14.18 -7.69 0.50
CA SER A 41 14.40 -7.92 -0.94
C SER A 41 13.58 -9.11 -1.47
N ASN A 42 13.01 -9.92 -0.58
CA ASN A 42 12.20 -11.09 -0.96
C ASN A 42 10.88 -11.09 -0.15
N ASN A 43 10.78 -11.80 0.97
CA ASN A 43 9.52 -11.94 1.68
C ASN A 43 9.37 -10.91 2.81
N LEU A 44 8.18 -10.32 2.94
CA LEU A 44 7.79 -9.51 4.09
C LEU A 44 6.41 -9.95 4.58
N SER A 45 6.33 -10.33 5.86
CA SER A 45 5.05 -10.69 6.47
C SER A 45 4.76 -9.91 7.75
N MET A 46 3.50 -9.57 7.94
CA MET A 46 2.99 -9.00 9.18
C MET A 46 1.75 -9.79 9.61
N THR A 47 1.77 -10.35 10.82
CA THR A 47 0.62 -11.06 11.40
C THR A 47 0.28 -10.45 12.75
N ALA A 48 -0.98 -10.03 12.92
CA ALA A 48 -1.49 -9.51 14.18
C ALA A 48 -2.83 -10.18 14.55
N ILE A 49 -3.09 -10.33 15.85
CA ILE A 49 -4.42 -10.79 16.31
C ILE A 49 -5.50 -9.74 16.00
N ASN A 50 -5.25 -8.47 16.34
CA ASN A 50 -6.17 -7.36 16.11
C ASN A 50 -5.74 -6.54 14.91
N HIS A 51 -5.04 -5.42 15.07
CA HIS A 51 -4.88 -4.45 13.97
C HIS A 51 -3.49 -4.46 13.35
N ILE A 52 -3.43 -4.19 12.04
CA ILE A 52 -2.22 -3.72 11.38
C ILE A 52 -2.52 -2.31 10.86
N ASN A 53 -1.90 -1.29 11.47
CA ASN A 53 -2.09 0.09 11.08
C ASN A 53 -0.78 0.65 10.53
N ALA A 54 -0.83 1.23 9.34
CA ALA A 54 0.29 1.90 8.70
C ALA A 54 -0.11 3.33 8.33
N LEU A 55 0.47 4.30 9.04
CA LEU A 55 0.32 5.71 8.79
C LEU A 55 1.64 6.26 8.27
N GLN A 56 1.61 6.83 7.07
CA GLN A 56 2.79 7.39 6.39
C GLN A 56 4.00 6.45 6.33
N SER A 57 3.76 5.16 6.14
CA SER A 57 4.82 4.14 6.24
C SER A 57 5.09 3.46 4.90
N GLU A 58 6.35 3.08 4.67
CA GLU A 58 6.78 2.31 3.51
C GLU A 58 6.90 0.83 3.90
N VAL A 59 6.23 -0.04 3.14
CA VAL A 59 6.34 -1.50 3.25
C VAL A 59 6.68 -2.04 1.87
N LYS A 60 7.89 -2.61 1.75
CA LYS A 60 8.43 -3.07 0.46
C LYS A 60 9.01 -4.48 0.56
N GLY A 61 8.60 -5.32 -0.37
CA GLY A 61 8.99 -6.72 -0.51
C GLY A 61 8.82 -7.19 -1.95
N LYS A 62 9.34 -8.37 -2.26
CA LYS A 62 8.89 -9.09 -3.46
C LYS A 62 7.49 -9.64 -3.22
N ASP A 63 7.37 -10.51 -2.23
CA ASP A 63 6.10 -11.10 -1.82
C ASP A 63 5.74 -10.52 -0.45
N ILE A 64 4.53 -9.93 -0.36
CA ILE A 64 4.03 -9.31 0.87
C ILE A 64 2.77 -10.05 1.32
N THR A 65 2.74 -10.44 2.61
CA THR A 65 1.57 -11.06 3.24
C THR A 65 1.21 -10.34 4.53
N LEU A 66 0.01 -9.76 4.58
CA LEU A 66 -0.49 -9.04 5.74
C LEU A 66 -1.74 -9.75 6.28
N ILE A 67 -1.70 -10.18 7.53
CA ILE A 67 -2.79 -10.92 8.16
C ILE A 67 -3.16 -10.28 9.48
N SER A 68 -4.39 -9.78 9.56
CA SER A 68 -5.07 -9.45 10.80
C SER A 68 -6.11 -10.53 11.06
N ARG A 69 -6.04 -11.21 12.21
CA ARG A 69 -6.95 -12.33 12.49
C ARG A 69 -8.38 -11.89 12.80
N HIS A 70 -8.54 -10.82 13.56
CA HIS A 70 -9.85 -10.36 14.06
C HIS A 70 -10.11 -8.87 13.84
N GLY A 71 -9.09 -8.11 13.45
CA GLY A 71 -9.19 -6.66 13.34
C GLY A 71 -9.07 -6.17 11.91
N ASP A 72 -8.79 -4.88 11.82
CA ASP A 72 -8.66 -4.17 10.57
C ASP A 72 -7.20 -4.14 10.09
N ILE A 73 -7.02 -4.00 8.78
CA ILE A 73 -5.77 -3.59 8.16
C ILE A 73 -5.98 -2.21 7.54
N ARG A 74 -5.14 -1.24 7.91
CA ARG A 74 -5.23 0.13 7.41
C ARG A 74 -3.89 0.61 6.89
N PHE A 75 -3.85 1.06 5.65
CA PHE A 75 -2.76 1.86 5.10
C PHE A 75 -3.30 3.23 4.75
N GLN A 76 -2.72 4.27 5.33
CA GLN A 76 -3.27 5.60 5.25
C GLN A 76 -2.19 6.65 5.06
N SER A 77 -2.43 7.60 4.17
CA SER A 77 -1.66 8.83 4.09
C SER A 77 -2.52 9.99 4.60
N SER A 78 -1.98 10.75 5.55
CA SER A 78 -2.62 11.93 6.13
C SER A 78 -2.45 13.14 5.22
N ASP A 79 -3.51 13.95 5.09
CA ASP A 79 -3.51 15.22 4.35
C ASP A 79 -2.84 16.37 5.11
N LYS A 80 -2.64 16.22 6.43
CA LYS A 80 -1.94 17.20 7.27
C LYS A 80 -0.65 17.75 6.63
N PRO A 81 -0.36 19.07 6.76
CA PRO A 81 0.79 19.71 6.13
C PRO A 81 2.18 19.19 6.56
N GLY A 82 2.29 18.43 7.65
CA GLY A 82 3.58 17.99 8.21
C GLY A 82 4.25 16.81 7.52
N TYR A 83 3.64 16.25 6.47
CA TYR A 83 4.10 14.99 5.86
C TYR A 83 4.73 15.21 4.48
N PHE A 84 5.87 15.90 4.47
CA PHE A 84 6.72 16.09 3.30
C PHE A 84 8.16 15.63 3.55
N ASN A 85 8.80 15.14 2.51
CA ASN A 85 10.22 14.83 2.46
C ASN A 85 11.05 16.11 2.35
N ALA A 86 12.35 16.00 2.62
CA ALA A 86 13.29 17.11 2.48
C ALA A 86 13.35 17.67 1.04
N ASP A 87 12.98 16.87 0.05
CA ASP A 87 12.90 17.27 -1.36
C ASP A 87 11.53 17.85 -1.77
N ASN A 88 10.68 18.17 -0.77
CA ASN A 88 9.35 18.75 -0.93
C ASN A 88 8.28 17.79 -1.52
N THR A 89 8.61 16.51 -1.71
CA THR A 89 7.61 15.50 -2.12
C THR A 89 6.77 15.06 -0.93
N ARG A 90 5.48 14.79 -1.15
CA ARG A 90 4.61 14.30 -0.09
C ARG A 90 5.06 12.91 0.36
N ARG A 91 5.12 12.70 1.67
CA ARG A 91 5.22 11.37 2.24
C ARG A 91 3.87 10.69 2.09
N ILE A 92 3.91 9.49 1.50
CA ILE A 92 2.75 8.69 1.16
C ILE A 92 3.01 7.29 1.71
N SER A 93 2.03 6.72 2.42
CA SER A 93 2.02 5.30 2.76
C SER A 93 2.17 4.48 1.50
N THR A 94 3.21 3.67 1.45
CA THR A 94 3.61 2.90 0.29
C THR A 94 3.54 1.42 0.62
N LEU A 95 2.87 0.66 -0.24
CA LEU A 95 2.82 -0.79 -0.17
C LEU A 95 3.28 -1.34 -1.53
N SER A 96 4.52 -1.80 -1.56
CA SER A 96 5.20 -2.21 -2.80
C SER A 96 5.56 -3.68 -2.78
N ALA A 97 4.75 -4.49 -3.46
CA ALA A 97 5.02 -5.89 -3.75
C ALA A 97 5.18 -6.06 -5.26
N ASN A 98 6.35 -6.47 -5.75
CA ASN A 98 6.53 -6.70 -7.19
C ASN A 98 6.24 -8.15 -7.62
N GLY A 99 6.21 -9.09 -6.66
CA GLY A 99 5.66 -10.44 -6.76
C GLY A 99 4.19 -10.41 -6.36
N SER A 100 3.84 -11.10 -5.29
CA SER A 100 2.45 -11.21 -4.83
C SER A 100 2.14 -10.25 -3.68
N LEU A 101 0.98 -9.59 -3.72
CA LEU A 101 0.39 -8.89 -2.59
C LEU A 101 -0.79 -9.67 -2.05
N THR A 102 -0.71 -10.15 -0.81
CA THR A 102 -1.82 -10.82 -0.11
C THR A 102 -2.16 -10.06 1.16
N ILE A 103 -3.42 -9.65 1.29
CA ILE A 103 -3.95 -8.98 2.48
C ILE A 103 -5.21 -9.72 2.95
N GLN A 104 -5.21 -10.14 4.20
CA GLN A 104 -6.35 -10.75 4.87
C GLN A 104 -6.69 -9.99 6.15
N ALA A 105 -7.79 -9.25 6.12
CA ALA A 105 -8.32 -8.55 7.29
C ALA A 105 -9.45 -9.34 7.95
N GLY A 106 -9.32 -9.58 9.26
CA GLY A 106 -10.35 -10.24 10.06
C GLY A 106 -11.64 -9.43 10.18
N LYS A 107 -11.57 -8.12 9.91
CA LYS A 107 -12.69 -7.19 9.87
C LYS A 107 -12.69 -6.36 8.59
N ASN A 108 -12.11 -5.15 8.58
CA ASN A 108 -12.09 -4.27 7.40
C ASN A 108 -10.67 -4.09 6.84
N LEU A 109 -10.59 -3.87 5.53
CA LEU A 109 -9.39 -3.39 4.85
C LEU A 109 -9.62 -1.95 4.37
N LEU A 110 -8.74 -1.02 4.74
CA LEU A 110 -8.74 0.35 4.21
C LEU A 110 -7.37 0.69 3.61
N LEU A 111 -7.36 0.98 2.31
CA LEU A 111 -6.24 1.54 1.57
C LEU A 111 -6.57 2.98 1.20
N GLN A 112 -6.26 3.91 2.10
CA GLN A 112 -6.61 5.31 1.94
C GLN A 112 -5.39 6.11 1.49
N ASN A 113 -5.48 6.67 0.29
CA ASN A 113 -4.41 7.42 -0.34
C ASN A 113 -3.06 6.67 -0.27
N THR A 114 -3.10 5.36 -0.52
CA THR A 114 -1.92 4.49 -0.44
C THR A 114 -1.30 4.36 -1.83
N TYR A 115 0.01 4.52 -1.90
CA TYR A 115 0.79 4.24 -3.10
C TYR A 115 1.03 2.75 -3.21
N LEU A 116 0.51 2.13 -4.26
CA LEU A 116 0.62 0.71 -4.51
C LEU A 116 1.42 0.53 -5.80
N THR A 117 2.52 -0.21 -5.75
CA THR A 117 3.22 -0.54 -7.01
C THR A 117 2.52 -1.69 -7.70
N PRO A 118 2.63 -1.81 -9.04
CA PRO A 118 2.20 -3.00 -9.75
C PRO A 118 2.72 -4.28 -9.10
N SER A 119 1.84 -5.26 -8.95
CA SER A 119 2.16 -6.60 -8.47
C SER A 119 1.93 -7.61 -9.58
N THR A 120 2.51 -8.79 -9.44
CA THR A 120 2.14 -9.93 -10.30
C THR A 120 0.70 -10.33 -10.01
N ASP A 121 0.43 -10.72 -8.77
CA ASP A 121 -0.90 -11.08 -8.29
C ASP A 121 -1.28 -10.23 -7.08
N ILE A 122 -2.56 -9.88 -6.99
CA ILE A 122 -3.14 -9.16 -5.86
C ILE A 122 -4.32 -9.96 -5.32
N SER A 123 -4.31 -10.25 -4.02
CA SER A 123 -5.43 -10.87 -3.30
C SER A 123 -5.76 -10.06 -2.05
N LEU A 124 -6.95 -9.47 -2.04
CA LEU A 124 -7.48 -8.67 -0.94
C LEU A 124 -8.73 -9.35 -0.38
N THR A 125 -8.69 -9.73 0.88
CA THR A 125 -9.82 -10.36 1.58
C THR A 125 -10.11 -9.63 2.88
N ALA A 126 -11.39 -9.34 3.12
CA ALA A 126 -11.88 -8.82 4.38
C ALA A 126 -13.21 -9.47 4.74
N ASN A 127 -13.40 -9.82 6.02
CA ASN A 127 -14.66 -10.41 6.48
C ASN A 127 -15.83 -9.41 6.47
N HIS A 128 -15.53 -8.12 6.47
CA HIS A 128 -16.51 -7.03 6.31
C HIS A 128 -16.08 -6.19 5.11
N ASP A 129 -15.72 -4.93 5.32
CA ASP A 129 -15.63 -3.96 4.22
C ASP A 129 -14.21 -3.88 3.65
N ILE A 130 -14.13 -3.63 2.34
CA ILE A 130 -12.89 -3.22 1.65
C ILE A 130 -13.09 -1.83 1.09
N GLY A 131 -12.31 -0.87 1.57
CA GLY A 131 -12.25 0.50 1.07
C GLY A 131 -10.92 0.78 0.38
N ILE A 132 -10.97 1.17 -0.89
CA ILE A 132 -9.86 1.76 -1.63
C ILE A 132 -10.25 3.21 -1.91
N GLU A 133 -9.68 4.12 -1.13
CA GLU A 133 -10.11 5.50 -1.09
C GLU A 133 -8.96 6.42 -1.47
N ASN A 134 -9.02 6.94 -2.69
CA ASN A 134 -8.11 7.96 -3.17
C ASN A 134 -8.84 9.31 -3.19
N THR A 135 -8.42 10.19 -2.30
CA THR A 135 -9.00 11.52 -2.13
C THR A 135 -8.08 12.55 -2.77
N VAL A 136 -8.66 13.46 -3.56
CA VAL A 136 -7.95 14.56 -4.25
C VAL A 136 -7.30 15.58 -3.30
N ARG A 137 -7.39 15.37 -1.98
CA ARG A 137 -6.89 16.29 -0.95
C ARG A 137 -5.39 16.18 -0.70
N LEU A 138 -4.73 15.14 -1.20
CA LEU A 138 -3.28 15.01 -1.08
C LEU A 138 -2.55 15.78 -2.17
N SER A 139 -2.08 16.98 -1.84
CA SER A 139 -1.16 17.72 -2.69
C SER A 139 0.17 16.96 -2.82
N PRO A 140 0.66 16.64 -4.04
CA PRO A 140 1.91 15.89 -4.25
C PRO A 140 3.16 16.59 -3.70
N ARG A 141 3.10 17.92 -3.55
CA ARG A 141 4.17 18.78 -3.04
C ARG A 141 3.62 19.87 -2.15
N GLN A 142 4.47 20.39 -1.27
CA GLN A 142 4.12 21.54 -0.44
C GLN A 142 4.03 22.82 -1.30
N THR A 143 4.83 22.88 -2.38
CA THR A 143 4.84 24.01 -3.32
C THR A 143 5.00 23.51 -4.76
N GLY A 144 4.16 24.06 -5.66
CA GLY A 144 4.22 23.81 -7.10
C GLY A 144 3.79 22.40 -7.57
N PRO A 145 3.71 22.18 -8.90
CA PRO A 145 3.39 20.88 -9.47
C PRO A 145 4.52 19.85 -9.34
N MET A 146 4.18 18.56 -9.39
CA MET A 146 5.18 17.48 -9.48
C MET A 146 5.82 17.46 -10.87
N PRO A 147 7.16 17.59 -10.99
CA PRO A 147 7.87 17.49 -12.26
C PRO A 147 7.62 16.14 -12.96
N PRO A 148 7.46 16.10 -14.30
CA PRO A 148 7.23 14.86 -15.05
C PRO A 148 8.30 13.78 -14.88
N ASP A 149 9.55 14.17 -14.66
CA ASP A 149 10.69 13.26 -14.42
C ASP A 149 10.61 12.52 -13.07
N LYS A 150 9.68 12.90 -12.20
CA LYS A 150 9.43 12.28 -10.90
C LYS A 150 8.22 11.34 -10.90
N TRP A 151 7.57 11.16 -12.04
CA TRP A 151 6.42 10.25 -12.17
C TRP A 151 6.90 8.80 -12.19
N ASP A 152 6.08 7.88 -11.67
CA ASP A 152 6.35 6.45 -11.76
C ASP A 152 5.89 5.97 -13.15
N PRO A 153 6.82 5.55 -14.02
CA PRO A 153 6.49 5.17 -15.38
C PRO A 153 5.66 3.89 -15.44
N ASP A 154 5.85 2.96 -14.48
CA ASP A 154 5.13 1.69 -14.45
C ASP A 154 3.66 1.93 -14.08
N LEU A 155 3.39 2.84 -13.14
CA LEU A 155 2.03 3.28 -12.84
C LEU A 155 1.40 4.08 -13.97
N LEU A 156 2.15 4.96 -14.63
CA LEU A 156 1.63 5.69 -15.78
C LEU A 156 1.19 4.73 -16.90
N ASN A 157 1.98 3.69 -17.14
CA ASN A 157 1.66 2.64 -18.10
C ASN A 157 0.47 1.79 -17.67
N ALA A 158 0.29 1.57 -16.37
CA ALA A 158 -0.84 0.82 -15.83
C ALA A 158 -2.16 1.58 -15.96
N ILE A 159 -2.14 2.91 -15.80
CA ILE A 159 -3.34 3.76 -15.76
C ILE A 159 -3.82 4.17 -17.17
N LEU A 160 -2.93 4.28 -18.16
CA LEU A 160 -3.24 4.92 -19.44
C LEU A 160 -2.79 4.12 -20.68
N PRO A 161 -3.64 4.01 -21.73
CA PRO A 161 -3.18 3.69 -23.08
C PRO A 161 -2.18 4.75 -23.59
N GLU A 162 -1.19 4.36 -24.40
CA GLU A 162 -0.16 5.24 -25.01
C GLU A 162 -0.71 6.56 -25.59
N GLN A 163 -1.92 6.52 -26.16
CA GLN A 163 -2.57 7.65 -26.84
C GLN A 163 -3.05 8.76 -25.88
N GLU A 164 -3.23 8.46 -24.59
CA GLU A 164 -3.76 9.42 -23.60
C GLU A 164 -2.67 10.03 -22.71
N LYS A 165 -1.44 9.50 -22.77
CA LYS A 165 -0.29 9.98 -21.97
C LYS A 165 0.06 11.46 -22.21
N GLY A 166 -0.23 11.99 -23.41
CA GLY A 166 0.08 13.36 -23.81
C GLY A 166 -0.87 14.44 -23.25
N ASN A 167 -2.03 14.07 -22.70
CA ASN A 167 -3.07 15.01 -22.26
C ASN A 167 -3.19 15.19 -20.74
N LEU A 168 -2.36 14.50 -19.93
CA LEU A 168 -2.43 14.67 -18.48
C LEU A 168 -1.62 15.87 -17.99
N HIS A 169 -2.29 17.01 -17.96
CA HIS A 169 -1.97 18.09 -17.03
C HIS A 169 -2.63 17.81 -15.67
N PHE A 170 -2.33 16.68 -15.01
CA PHE A 170 -2.90 16.41 -13.69
C PHE A 170 -1.88 15.96 -12.65
N LEU A 171 -1.90 16.75 -11.58
CA LEU A 171 -1.21 16.69 -10.29
C LEU A 171 -1.63 15.49 -9.43
N LEU A 172 -2.04 14.36 -10.00
CA LEU A 172 -2.63 13.31 -9.18
C LEU A 172 -1.53 12.63 -8.34
N PRO A 173 -1.70 12.51 -7.02
CA PRO A 173 -0.98 11.49 -6.29
C PRO A 173 -1.35 10.15 -6.94
N MET A 174 -0.34 9.38 -7.36
CA MET A 174 -0.49 8.05 -7.98
C MET A 174 -0.92 6.99 -6.94
N THR A 175 -1.86 7.37 -6.07
CA THR A 175 -2.40 6.58 -4.98
C THR A 175 -3.69 5.89 -5.43
N GLY A 176 -4.02 4.75 -4.82
CA GLY A 176 -5.24 4.01 -5.16
C GLY A 176 -5.20 3.32 -6.52
N VAL A 177 -4.01 3.08 -7.08
CA VAL A 177 -3.83 2.30 -8.31
C VAL A 177 -3.54 0.85 -7.93
N LEU A 178 -4.49 -0.05 -8.19
CA LEU A 178 -4.32 -1.48 -7.99
C LEU A 178 -4.15 -2.13 -9.36
N HIS A 179 -2.89 -2.41 -9.71
CA HIS A 179 -2.55 -3.08 -10.96
C HIS A 179 -1.91 -4.44 -10.68
N ALA A 180 -2.55 -5.51 -11.16
CA ALA A 180 -1.97 -6.84 -11.22
C ALA A 180 -1.56 -7.18 -12.66
N SER A 181 -0.36 -7.71 -12.88
CA SER A 181 0.04 -8.14 -14.23
C SER A 181 -0.66 -9.43 -14.65
N THR A 182 -1.10 -10.26 -13.70
CA THR A 182 -1.85 -11.50 -13.94
C THR A 182 -3.25 -11.44 -13.37
N SER A 183 -3.41 -11.66 -12.07
CA SER A 183 -4.74 -11.80 -11.45
C SER A 183 -4.95 -10.85 -10.29
N LEU A 184 -6.16 -10.31 -10.21
CA LEU A 184 -6.62 -9.48 -9.11
C LEU A 184 -7.86 -10.11 -8.50
N MET A 185 -7.81 -10.42 -7.21
CA MET A 185 -8.92 -10.92 -6.42
C MET A 185 -9.23 -9.95 -5.29
N ILE A 186 -10.49 -9.55 -5.18
CA ILE A 186 -11.05 -8.79 -4.08
C ILE A 186 -12.24 -9.59 -3.54
N HIS A 187 -12.30 -9.76 -2.23
CA HIS A 187 -13.43 -10.39 -1.54
C HIS A 187 -13.74 -9.57 -0.29
N ALA A 188 -14.83 -8.81 -0.33
CA ALA A 188 -15.42 -8.18 0.82
C ALA A 188 -16.62 -9.00 1.31
N GLY A 189 -16.66 -9.34 2.60
CA GLY A 189 -17.85 -9.95 3.20
C GLY A 189 -19.01 -8.96 3.37
N GLY A 190 -18.69 -7.66 3.38
CA GLY A 190 -19.62 -6.53 3.39
C GLY A 190 -19.47 -5.68 2.12
N ASP A 191 -19.26 -4.38 2.30
CA ASP A 191 -19.19 -3.44 1.18
C ASP A 191 -17.79 -3.40 0.55
N PHE A 192 -17.76 -3.31 -0.78
CA PHE A 192 -16.57 -2.93 -1.54
C PHE A 192 -16.72 -1.49 -2.07
N VAL A 193 -15.84 -0.60 -1.60
CA VAL A 193 -15.82 0.81 -1.99
C VAL A 193 -14.53 1.12 -2.74
N ALA A 194 -14.67 1.60 -3.99
CA ALA A 194 -13.57 2.08 -4.81
C ALA A 194 -13.81 3.56 -5.16
N GLN A 195 -13.23 4.47 -4.38
CA GLN A 195 -13.37 5.92 -4.59
C GLN A 195 -12.06 6.48 -5.15
N GLY A 196 -12.08 7.02 -6.38
CA GLY A 196 -10.87 7.56 -7.02
C GLY A 196 -9.78 6.51 -7.29
N ALA A 197 -10.14 5.24 -7.21
CA ALA A 197 -9.25 4.11 -7.42
C ALA A 197 -9.22 3.71 -8.90
N PHE A 198 -8.06 3.26 -9.36
CA PHE A 198 -7.89 2.63 -10.67
C PHE A 198 -7.55 1.16 -10.46
N ILE A 199 -8.33 0.25 -11.04
CA ILE A 199 -8.20 -1.19 -10.82
C ILE A 199 -8.06 -1.89 -12.17
N SER A 200 -6.99 -2.66 -12.35
CA SER A 200 -6.76 -3.42 -13.57
C SER A 200 -5.99 -4.71 -13.32
N ALA A 201 -6.25 -5.73 -14.15
CA ALA A 201 -5.48 -6.96 -14.20
C ALA A 201 -5.16 -7.34 -15.64
N GLY A 202 -4.01 -7.97 -15.88
CA GLY A 202 -3.62 -8.43 -17.22
C GLY A 202 -4.39 -9.65 -17.72
N LYS A 203 -5.02 -10.43 -16.83
CA LYS A 203 -5.85 -11.58 -17.19
C LYS A 203 -7.22 -11.52 -16.53
N ASP A 204 -7.27 -11.77 -15.22
CA ASP A 204 -8.51 -12.03 -14.51
C ASP A 204 -8.73 -11.03 -13.38
N VAL A 205 -9.97 -10.56 -13.26
CA VAL A 205 -10.45 -9.75 -12.15
C VAL A 205 -11.61 -10.49 -11.48
N TYR A 206 -11.46 -10.81 -10.20
CA TYR A 206 -12.49 -11.40 -9.34
C TYR A 206 -12.86 -10.39 -8.26
N LEU A 207 -14.13 -10.01 -8.16
CA LEU A 207 -14.67 -9.05 -7.19
C LEU A 207 -15.80 -9.68 -6.37
#